data_AF-A0A7V9VCL4-F1
#
_entry.id   AF-A0A7V9VCL4-F1
#
_cell.length_a   1.000
_cell.length_b   1.000
_cell.length_c   1.000
_cell.angle_alpha   90.00
_cell.angle_beta   90.00
_cell.angle_gamma   90.00
#
_symmetry.space_group_name_H-M   'P 1'
#
loop_
_entity.id
_entity.type
_entity.pdbx_description
1 polymer ?
#
loop_
_entity_poly.entity_id
_entity_poly.type
_entity_poly.pdbx_seq_one_letter_code
_entity_poly.pdbx_strand_id
1 'polypeptide(L)'
;ARQRTMRDAIAWSHDLLSSAEQAQFRRLAVFVGGFSLEAAEAIAAGNDPAIDVFDCLASLLDKSLLREEDDPDGQPRFTMLETVREFGLERLAESGEEDLIRAAHAMWCVAFTEARKTSLRSLPTPEGVAAVAVEHDNLRAALTFFDAVRDAEALVRLSVGLGGYWYLHHRNEGRRWLERALELGEGVPSPLYATALADAGLFVHHHGDSPRARALIERSLVLHGAAGDPLRTADARFLLGLVELGTGDYDDAIPHFEEALAAFELHGDRGKVTLSIHHLGVAAFGQGEHEQAATWLGKALIEQRAGGDIFGLGLTLDYFGLVSATRGDAVAAAVALEEGLTCWRALGTTERLSDWLMRVATVATLHGDGDRATRLVGAAAAAHVASGSVWDLPERETYEQTERQLRASLGEEAFQSSWVAGRSMTTTEAYDEGLDALAAAKQASPSGARERVTPSDLTARELEVLRLLVEGRSNPEIGEALFISPRTAQTHVTHILAKLGVTSRTEAAARAVRDGLV
;
A
#
# COMPACT_ATOMS: atom_id res chain seq x y z
N ALA A 1 26.77 12.72 -39.63
CA ALA A 1 26.25 13.94 -40.29
C ALA A 1 25.02 14.50 -39.58
N ARG A 2 23.89 13.76 -39.51
CA ARG A 2 22.63 14.20 -38.87
C ARG A 2 22.76 14.62 -37.40
N GLN A 3 23.45 13.86 -36.56
CA GLN A 3 23.71 14.23 -35.15
C GLN A 3 24.57 15.50 -35.02
N ARG A 4 25.54 15.70 -35.91
CA ARG A 4 26.38 16.91 -35.93
C ARG A 4 25.56 18.14 -36.30
N THR A 5 24.73 18.05 -37.35
CA THR A 5 23.81 19.12 -37.75
C THR A 5 22.79 19.47 -36.66
N MET A 6 22.28 18.47 -35.93
CA MET A 6 21.36 18.70 -34.80
C MET A 6 22.06 19.41 -33.63
N ARG A 7 23.28 19.00 -33.30
CA ARG A 7 24.10 19.65 -32.28
C ARG A 7 24.46 21.09 -32.65
N ASP A 8 24.82 21.34 -33.91
CA ASP A 8 25.12 22.68 -34.42
C ASP A 8 23.89 23.60 -34.32
N ALA A 9 22.68 23.07 -34.54
CA ALA A 9 21.43 23.82 -34.36
C ALA A 9 21.15 24.15 -32.89
N ILE A 10 21.38 23.21 -31.97
CA ILE A 10 21.23 23.45 -30.52
C ILE A 10 22.24 24.50 -30.05
N ALA A 11 23.50 24.41 -30.50
CA ALA A 11 24.55 25.38 -30.19
C ALA A 11 24.17 26.79 -30.67
N TRP A 12 23.62 26.91 -31.89
CA TRP A 12 23.14 28.19 -32.39
C TRP A 12 22.01 28.79 -31.54
N SER A 13 21.01 27.99 -31.13
CA SER A 13 19.94 28.45 -30.24
C SER A 13 20.48 28.86 -28.86
N HIS A 14 21.48 28.13 -28.35
CA HIS A 14 22.16 28.45 -27.09
C HIS A 14 22.97 29.76 -27.16
N ASP A 15 23.66 30.01 -28.27
CA ASP A 15 24.49 31.22 -28.45
C ASP A 15 23.66 32.51 -28.55
N LEU A 16 22.35 32.40 -28.82
CA LEU A 16 21.39 33.51 -28.81
C LEU A 16 20.88 33.85 -27.40
N LEU A 17 21.19 33.04 -26.40
CA LEU A 17 20.79 33.25 -25.02
C LEU A 17 21.66 34.33 -24.35
N SER A 18 21.07 35.08 -23.42
CA SER A 18 21.84 35.91 -22.51
C SER A 18 22.72 35.06 -21.58
N SER A 19 23.74 35.64 -20.95
CA SER A 19 24.60 34.88 -20.02
C SER A 19 23.81 34.25 -18.85
N ALA A 20 22.75 34.92 -18.38
CA ALA A 20 21.87 34.40 -17.34
C ALA A 20 21.01 33.23 -17.85
N GLU A 21 20.48 33.34 -19.07
CA GLU A 21 19.71 32.28 -19.72
C GLU A 21 20.59 31.05 -20.03
N GLN A 22 21.84 31.24 -20.49
CA GLN A 22 22.80 30.15 -20.68
C GLN A 22 23.13 29.44 -19.36
N ALA A 23 23.19 30.21 -18.26
CA ALA A 23 23.36 29.67 -16.92
C ALA A 23 22.18 28.83 -16.47
N GLN A 24 20.97 29.36 -16.61
CA GLN A 24 19.79 28.60 -16.24
C GLN A 24 19.63 27.35 -17.12
N PHE A 25 19.82 27.47 -18.44
CA PHE A 25 19.75 26.34 -19.38
C PHE A 25 20.64 25.15 -18.98
N ARG A 26 21.94 25.40 -18.72
CA ARG A 26 22.86 24.31 -18.34
C ARG A 26 22.55 23.73 -16.96
N ARG A 27 22.07 24.56 -16.02
CA ARG A 27 21.70 24.12 -14.66
C ARG A 27 20.46 23.22 -14.68
N LEU A 28 19.45 23.57 -15.48
CA LEU A 28 18.24 22.77 -15.66
C LEU A 28 18.49 21.38 -16.27
N ALA A 29 19.62 21.20 -16.97
CA ALA A 29 19.97 19.91 -17.56
C ALA A 29 20.24 18.79 -16.53
N VAL A 30 20.38 19.14 -15.25
CA VAL A 30 20.52 18.16 -14.15
C VAL A 30 19.25 17.32 -13.95
N PHE A 31 18.07 17.87 -14.27
CA PHE A 31 16.80 17.17 -14.10
C PHE A 31 16.66 16.02 -15.12
N VAL A 32 15.97 14.96 -14.71
CA VAL A 32 15.68 13.77 -15.50
C VAL A 32 14.16 13.58 -15.53
N GLY A 33 13.58 13.52 -16.73
CA GLY A 33 12.11 13.41 -16.88
C GLY A 33 11.34 14.71 -16.65
N GLY A 34 12.02 15.86 -16.62
CA GLY A 34 11.43 17.19 -16.44
C GLY A 34 11.48 17.71 -15.00
N PHE A 35 10.85 18.86 -14.79
CA PHE A 35 10.84 19.57 -13.51
C PHE A 35 9.68 20.58 -13.43
N SER A 36 9.32 20.97 -12.20
CA SER A 36 8.39 22.07 -11.93
C SER A 36 9.12 23.42 -11.80
N LEU A 37 8.37 24.53 -11.81
CA LEU A 37 8.94 25.86 -11.55
C LEU A 37 9.63 25.93 -10.19
N GLU A 38 9.00 25.39 -9.14
CA GLU A 38 9.55 25.38 -7.78
C GLU A 38 10.88 24.61 -7.71
N ALA A 39 10.99 23.52 -8.48
CA ALA A 39 12.23 22.76 -8.58
C ALA A 39 13.35 23.56 -9.26
N ALA A 40 13.02 24.25 -10.37
CA ALA A 40 13.95 25.13 -11.07
C ALA A 40 14.42 26.29 -10.18
N GLU A 41 13.51 26.89 -9.40
CA GLU A 41 13.81 27.93 -8.42
C GLU A 41 14.72 27.43 -7.31
N ALA A 42 14.48 26.22 -6.78
CA ALA A 42 15.28 25.65 -5.70
C ALA A 42 16.76 25.49 -6.07
N ILE A 43 17.06 25.10 -7.32
CA ILE A 43 18.45 24.98 -7.80
C ILE A 43 19.06 26.31 -8.25
N ALA A 44 18.25 27.32 -8.54
CA ALA A 44 18.71 28.64 -8.99
C ALA A 44 18.98 29.60 -7.81
N ALA A 45 18.12 29.60 -6.80
CA ALA A 45 18.14 30.54 -5.66
C ALA A 45 19.40 30.44 -4.80
N GLY A 46 20.11 29.30 -4.82
CA GLY A 46 21.39 29.13 -4.15
C GLY A 46 22.59 29.76 -4.87
N ASN A 47 22.44 30.16 -6.13
CA ASN A 47 23.57 30.34 -7.04
C ASN A 47 23.66 31.71 -7.71
N ASP A 48 22.54 32.42 -7.93
CA ASP A 48 22.54 33.83 -8.35
C ASP A 48 21.16 34.49 -8.16
N PRO A 49 20.97 35.36 -7.15
CA PRO A 49 19.69 36.04 -6.91
C PRO A 49 19.31 37.06 -7.99
N ALA A 50 20.20 37.34 -8.95
CA ALA A 50 19.89 38.20 -10.10
C ALA A 50 19.16 37.46 -11.25
N ILE A 51 19.03 36.14 -11.17
CA ILE A 51 18.33 35.35 -12.21
C ILE A 51 16.84 35.30 -11.89
N ASP A 52 16.02 35.91 -12.75
CA ASP A 52 14.59 35.68 -12.79
C ASP A 52 14.34 34.33 -13.50
N VAL A 53 14.05 33.29 -12.70
CA VAL A 53 13.86 31.92 -13.20
C VAL A 53 12.64 31.84 -14.12
N PHE A 54 11.57 32.55 -13.79
CA PHE A 54 10.33 32.52 -14.56
C PHE A 54 10.57 33.11 -15.97
N ASP A 55 11.19 34.28 -16.05
CA ASP A 55 11.53 34.91 -17.33
C ASP A 55 12.51 34.06 -18.15
N CYS A 56 13.48 33.40 -17.49
CA CYS A 56 14.39 32.48 -18.15
C CYS A 56 13.65 31.27 -18.76
N LEU A 57 12.72 30.65 -18.02
CA LEU A 57 11.94 29.52 -18.53
C LEU A 57 11.08 29.92 -19.72
N ALA A 58 10.40 31.07 -19.65
CA ALA A 58 9.61 31.60 -20.76
C ALA A 58 10.48 31.82 -22.02
N SER A 59 11.67 32.40 -21.86
CA SER A 59 12.62 32.62 -22.94
C SER A 59 13.15 31.32 -23.56
N LEU A 60 13.39 30.29 -22.73
CA LEU A 60 13.84 28.97 -23.20
C LEU A 60 12.72 28.19 -23.92
N LEU A 61 11.46 28.38 -23.53
CA LEU A 61 10.29 27.86 -24.24
C LEU A 61 10.14 28.51 -25.63
N ASP A 62 10.22 29.85 -25.69
CA ASP A 62 10.15 30.59 -26.96
C ASP A 62 11.24 30.15 -27.95
N LYS A 63 12.41 29.80 -27.44
CA LYS A 63 13.56 29.29 -28.23
C LYS A 63 13.52 27.78 -28.45
N SER A 64 12.46 27.09 -28.03
CA SER A 64 12.26 25.64 -28.18
C SER A 64 13.36 24.79 -27.55
N LEU A 65 14.05 25.31 -26.54
CA LEU A 65 15.04 24.59 -25.73
C LEU A 65 14.36 23.83 -24.56
N LEU A 66 13.18 24.30 -24.15
CA LEU A 66 12.26 23.61 -23.28
C LEU A 66 10.95 23.28 -24.00
N ARG A 67 10.18 22.37 -23.42
CA ARG A 67 8.79 22.11 -23.75
C ARG A 67 7.97 22.21 -22.48
N GLU A 68 6.75 22.70 -22.62
CA GLU A 68 5.73 22.67 -21.59
C GLU A 68 4.82 21.47 -21.85
N GLU A 69 4.63 20.67 -20.81
CA GLU A 69 3.72 19.53 -20.79
C GLU A 69 2.71 19.73 -19.66
N ASP A 70 1.46 19.35 -19.91
CA ASP A 70 0.44 19.36 -18.88
C ASP A 70 0.74 18.26 -17.85
N ASP A 71 0.98 18.65 -16.60
CA ASP A 71 1.03 17.71 -15.49
C ASP A 71 -0.41 17.22 -15.17
N PRO A 72 -0.62 15.94 -14.80
CA PRO A 72 -1.87 15.44 -14.23
C PRO A 72 -2.52 16.36 -13.19
N ASP A 73 -1.73 17.12 -12.42
CA ASP A 73 -2.22 18.04 -11.38
C ASP A 73 -2.53 19.47 -11.90
N GLY A 74 -2.41 19.70 -13.21
CA GLY A 74 -2.68 20.99 -13.87
C GLY A 74 -1.61 22.06 -13.64
N GLN A 75 -0.43 21.68 -13.13
CA GLN A 75 0.74 22.55 -13.03
C GLN A 75 1.59 22.43 -14.30
N PRO A 76 2.28 23.51 -14.74
CA PRO A 76 3.16 23.43 -15.90
C PRO A 76 4.40 22.59 -15.57
N ARG A 77 4.63 21.53 -16.35
CA ARG A 77 5.86 20.73 -16.28
C ARG A 77 6.77 21.09 -17.45
N PHE A 78 8.03 21.37 -17.15
CA PHE A 78 9.02 21.70 -18.18
C PHE A 78 9.90 20.48 -18.48
N THR A 79 10.06 20.15 -19.76
CA THR A 79 10.92 19.07 -20.22
C THR A 79 11.98 19.55 -21.21
N MET A 80 13.15 18.91 -21.18
CA MET A 80 14.20 19.06 -22.19
C MET A 80 14.21 17.82 -23.06
N LEU A 81 14.29 17.99 -24.39
CA LEU A 81 14.62 16.88 -25.27
C LEU A 81 15.96 16.27 -24.87
N GLU A 82 16.08 14.95 -24.89
CA GLU A 82 17.29 14.27 -24.39
C GLU A 82 18.58 14.78 -25.05
N THR A 83 18.57 15.04 -26.35
CA THR A 83 19.73 15.62 -27.05
C THR A 83 20.08 17.05 -26.61
N VAL A 84 19.08 17.83 -26.20
CA VAL A 84 19.27 19.20 -25.67
C VAL A 84 19.77 19.13 -24.24
N ARG A 85 19.24 18.19 -23.44
CA ARG A 85 19.70 17.91 -22.08
C ARG A 85 21.16 17.43 -22.06
N GLU A 86 21.53 16.50 -22.93
CA GLU A 86 22.93 16.06 -23.12
C GLU A 86 23.85 17.24 -23.43
N PHE A 87 23.45 18.12 -24.35
CA PHE A 87 24.20 19.33 -24.66
C PHE A 87 24.32 20.27 -23.44
N GLY A 88 23.24 20.44 -22.67
CA GLY A 88 23.23 21.23 -21.44
C GLY A 88 24.15 20.67 -20.36
N LEU A 89 24.18 19.34 -20.17
CA LEU A 89 25.07 18.67 -19.23
C LEU A 89 26.54 18.86 -19.57
N GLU A 90 26.90 18.84 -20.86
CA GLU A 90 28.27 19.17 -21.27
C GLU A 90 28.64 20.63 -20.96
N ARG A 91 27.72 21.58 -21.21
CA ARG A 91 27.96 22.99 -20.85
C ARG A 91 28.06 23.18 -19.34
N LEU A 92 27.33 22.38 -18.55
CA LEU A 92 27.42 22.38 -17.09
C LEU A 92 28.78 21.86 -16.60
N ALA A 93 29.29 20.78 -17.21
CA ALA A 93 30.63 20.27 -16.92
C ALA A 93 31.72 21.31 -17.29
N GLU A 94 31.58 21.98 -18.43
CA GLU A 94 32.50 23.03 -18.88
C GLU A 94 32.45 24.30 -18.03
N SER A 95 31.33 24.59 -17.35
CA SER A 95 31.21 25.77 -16.47
C SER A 95 31.90 25.59 -15.12
N GLY A 96 32.19 24.34 -14.72
CA GLY A 96 32.75 24.02 -13.40
C GLY A 96 31.72 24.09 -12.25
N GLU A 97 30.43 24.26 -12.55
CA GLU A 97 29.34 24.32 -11.56
C GLU A 97 28.68 22.95 -11.29
N GLU A 98 29.11 21.89 -12.01
CA GLU A 98 28.42 20.60 -12.04
C GLU A 98 28.15 20.00 -10.65
N ASP A 99 29.17 19.85 -9.81
CA ASP A 99 29.03 19.25 -8.48
C ASP A 99 28.04 20.03 -7.59
N LEU A 100 28.11 21.37 -7.66
CA LEU A 100 27.26 22.25 -6.88
C LEU A 100 25.80 22.19 -7.34
N ILE A 101 25.55 22.09 -8.65
CA ILE A 101 24.19 21.97 -9.19
C ILE A 101 23.60 20.59 -8.93
N ARG A 102 24.40 19.52 -9.07
CA ARG A 102 23.98 18.15 -8.71
C ARG A 102 23.65 18.03 -7.22
N ALA A 103 24.45 18.66 -6.35
CA ALA A 103 24.17 18.71 -4.92
C ALA A 103 22.87 19.47 -4.61
N ALA A 104 22.64 20.61 -5.26
CA ALA A 104 21.41 21.37 -5.09
C ALA A 104 20.17 20.58 -5.55
N HIS A 105 20.24 19.91 -6.70
CA HIS A 105 19.18 19.02 -7.21
C HIS A 105 18.90 17.86 -6.25
N ALA A 106 19.95 17.20 -5.76
CA ALA A 106 19.81 16.08 -4.85
C ALA A 106 19.24 16.51 -3.49
N MET A 107 19.60 17.70 -2.99
CA MET A 107 19.02 18.27 -1.78
C MET A 107 17.56 18.71 -1.96
N TRP A 108 17.20 19.22 -3.14
CA TRP A 108 15.80 19.46 -3.48
C TRP A 108 15.00 18.14 -3.45
N CYS A 109 15.54 17.03 -3.97
CA CYS A 109 14.92 15.71 -3.89
C CYS A 109 14.68 15.25 -2.44
N VAL A 110 15.64 15.49 -1.53
CA VAL A 110 15.46 15.22 -0.10
C VAL A 110 14.32 16.07 0.47
N ALA A 111 14.34 17.39 0.23
CA ALA A 111 13.28 18.28 0.71
C ALA A 111 11.89 17.91 0.15
N PHE A 112 11.83 17.50 -1.11
CA PHE A 112 10.61 17.05 -1.79
C PHE A 112 9.95 15.87 -1.08
N THR A 113 10.75 14.85 -0.69
CA THR A 113 10.25 13.66 0.02
C THR A 113 9.94 13.95 1.49
N GLU A 114 10.74 14.77 2.18
CA GLU A 114 10.52 15.15 3.58
C GLU A 114 9.22 15.93 3.75
N ALA A 115 8.91 16.85 2.82
CA ALA A 115 7.65 17.61 2.80
C ALA A 115 6.41 16.72 2.62
N ARG A 116 6.58 15.49 2.12
CA ARG A 116 5.52 14.52 1.81
C ARG A 116 5.53 13.29 2.72
N LYS A 117 6.32 13.31 3.81
CA LYS A 117 6.47 12.15 4.71
C LYS A 117 5.13 11.56 5.16
N THR A 118 4.16 12.41 5.53
CA THR A 118 2.83 11.96 6.00
C THR A 118 2.04 11.27 4.90
N SER A 119 1.96 11.87 3.71
CA SER A 119 1.21 11.36 2.55
C SER A 119 1.87 10.19 1.83
N LEU A 120 3.06 9.77 2.27
CA LEU A 120 3.78 8.62 1.73
C LEU A 120 3.92 7.46 2.74
N ARG A 121 3.97 7.76 4.04
CA ARG A 121 4.26 6.74 5.08
C ARG A 121 3.11 6.49 6.05
N SER A 122 2.46 7.54 6.53
CA SER A 122 1.41 7.40 7.56
C SER A 122 0.04 7.18 6.96
N LEU A 123 -0.31 7.96 5.94
CA LEU A 123 -1.58 7.88 5.20
C LEU A 123 -1.32 8.12 3.71
N PRO A 124 -0.92 7.08 2.97
CA PRO A 124 -0.69 7.18 1.53
C PRO A 124 -1.93 7.70 0.78
N THR A 125 -1.77 8.73 -0.05
CA THR A 125 -2.85 9.22 -0.92
C THR A 125 -2.50 9.04 -2.40
N PRO A 126 -3.48 8.86 -3.30
CA PRO A 126 -3.24 8.78 -4.74
C PRO A 126 -2.39 9.92 -5.28
N GLU A 127 -2.67 11.15 -4.85
CA GLU A 127 -1.97 12.37 -5.29
C GLU A 127 -0.53 12.38 -4.77
N GLY A 128 -0.33 12.00 -3.50
CA GLY A 128 1.00 11.92 -2.91
C GLY A 128 1.90 10.89 -3.62
N VAL A 129 1.33 9.73 -3.95
CA VAL A 129 2.02 8.67 -4.68
C VAL A 129 2.31 9.08 -6.13
N ALA A 130 1.34 9.68 -6.82
CA ALA A 130 1.49 10.17 -8.19
C ALA A 130 2.60 11.23 -8.28
N ALA A 131 2.66 12.18 -7.34
CA ALA A 131 3.71 13.19 -7.29
C ALA A 131 5.11 12.58 -7.20
N VAL A 132 5.30 11.52 -6.40
CA VAL A 132 6.59 10.81 -6.32
C VAL A 132 6.89 10.04 -7.60
N ALA A 133 5.87 9.45 -8.24
CA ALA A 133 6.05 8.74 -9.51
C ALA A 133 6.54 9.68 -10.62
N VAL A 134 6.01 10.90 -10.68
CA VAL A 134 6.44 11.94 -11.63
C VAL A 134 7.92 12.32 -11.42
N GLU A 135 8.38 12.38 -10.17
CA GLU A 135 9.76 12.74 -9.83
C GLU A 135 10.71 11.55 -9.67
N HIS A 136 10.26 10.33 -9.97
CA HIS A 136 11.01 9.13 -9.62
C HIS A 136 12.41 9.06 -10.29
N ASP A 137 12.53 9.51 -11.53
CA ASP A 137 13.84 9.54 -12.21
C ASP A 137 14.78 10.61 -11.63
N ASN A 138 14.25 11.76 -11.19
CA ASN A 138 15.02 12.76 -10.44
C ASN A 138 15.49 12.18 -9.09
N LEU A 139 14.63 11.45 -8.38
CA LEU A 139 14.94 10.80 -7.11
C LEU A 139 16.03 9.72 -7.27
N ARG A 140 16.00 8.93 -8.35
CA ARG A 140 17.05 7.97 -8.70
C ARG A 140 18.38 8.64 -8.99
N ALA A 141 18.36 9.76 -9.71
CA ALA A 141 19.57 10.53 -9.99
C ALA A 141 20.20 11.06 -8.69
N ALA A 142 19.38 11.53 -7.75
CA ALA A 142 19.84 11.98 -6.43
C ALA A 142 20.46 10.85 -5.58
N LEU A 143 19.83 9.67 -5.53
CA LEU A 143 20.39 8.49 -4.85
C LEU A 143 21.76 8.10 -5.42
N THR A 144 21.86 8.08 -6.75
CA THR A 144 23.12 7.78 -7.47
C THR A 144 24.19 8.81 -7.17
N PHE A 145 23.82 10.09 -7.11
CA PHE A 145 24.73 11.17 -6.74
C PHE A 145 25.25 11.00 -5.32
N PHE A 146 24.38 10.80 -4.32
CA PHE A 146 24.80 10.63 -2.93
C PHE A 146 25.71 9.41 -2.73
N ASP A 147 25.43 8.30 -3.41
CA ASP A 147 26.32 7.14 -3.37
C ASP A 147 27.70 7.43 -4.00
N ALA A 148 27.73 8.11 -5.15
CA ALA A 148 28.97 8.45 -5.84
C ALA A 148 29.88 9.36 -5.00
N VAL A 149 29.31 10.37 -4.34
CA VAL A 149 30.06 11.27 -3.45
C VAL A 149 30.23 10.73 -2.02
N ARG A 150 29.69 9.52 -1.75
CA ARG A 150 29.76 8.83 -0.45
C ARG A 150 29.12 9.62 0.70
N ASP A 151 28.06 10.37 0.42
CA ASP A 151 27.27 11.08 1.44
C ASP A 151 26.26 10.12 2.10
N ALA A 152 26.71 9.50 3.20
CA ALA A 152 25.93 8.53 3.95
C ALA A 152 24.61 9.11 4.49
N GLU A 153 24.67 10.33 5.03
CA GLU A 153 23.54 10.93 5.72
C GLU A 153 22.44 11.28 4.72
N ALA A 154 22.80 11.92 3.61
CA ALA A 154 21.83 12.27 2.58
C ALA A 154 21.24 11.04 1.88
N LEU A 155 22.05 10.00 1.64
CA LEU A 155 21.57 8.75 1.07
C LEU A 155 20.55 8.05 1.98
N VAL A 156 20.82 8.00 3.29
CA VAL A 156 19.89 7.45 4.28
C VAL A 156 18.61 8.30 4.36
N ARG A 157 18.74 9.63 4.40
CA ARG A 157 17.58 10.55 4.43
C ARG A 157 16.65 10.32 3.25
N LEU A 158 17.18 10.30 2.04
CA LEU A 158 16.38 10.08 0.83
C LEU A 158 15.78 8.68 0.79
N SER A 159 16.55 7.65 1.18
CA SER A 159 16.05 6.27 1.22
C SER A 159 14.90 6.10 2.20
N VAL A 160 14.98 6.71 3.38
CA VAL A 160 13.88 6.73 4.36
C VAL A 160 12.70 7.56 3.83
N GLY A 161 12.93 8.66 3.12
CA GLY A 161 11.86 9.42 2.47
C GLY A 161 11.06 8.59 1.46
N LEU A 162 11.74 7.73 0.71
CA LEU A 162 11.16 6.89 -0.34
C LEU A 162 10.60 5.56 0.14
N GLY A 163 10.91 5.11 1.35
CA GLY A 163 10.52 3.77 1.85
C GLY A 163 9.04 3.43 1.68
N GLY A 164 8.14 4.39 1.94
CA GLY A 164 6.69 4.18 1.74
C GLY A 164 6.28 4.06 0.28
N TYR A 165 6.87 4.88 -0.60
CA TYR A 165 6.68 4.76 -2.05
C TYR A 165 7.22 3.42 -2.56
N TRP A 166 8.43 3.03 -2.12
CA TRP A 166 9.04 1.76 -2.50
C TRP A 166 8.26 0.53 -2.05
N TYR A 167 7.52 0.65 -0.95
CA TYR A 167 6.65 -0.41 -0.47
C TYR A 167 5.45 -0.63 -1.40
N LEU A 168 4.92 0.46 -1.96
CA LEU A 168 3.79 0.48 -2.91
C LEU A 168 4.23 0.21 -4.35
N HIS A 169 5.45 0.58 -4.73
CA HIS A 169 5.99 0.47 -6.08
C HIS A 169 7.49 0.17 -6.03
N HIS A 170 8.04 -0.63 -6.94
CA HIS A 170 9.50 -0.78 -7.07
C HIS A 170 10.18 -1.38 -5.82
N ARG A 171 9.57 -2.39 -5.19
CA ARG A 171 10.10 -3.00 -3.95
C ARG A 171 11.56 -3.48 -4.07
N ASN A 172 11.91 -4.05 -5.22
CA ASN A 172 13.27 -4.52 -5.51
C ASN A 172 14.29 -3.38 -5.57
N GLU A 173 13.88 -2.19 -6.03
CA GLU A 173 14.73 -1.01 -6.02
C GLU A 173 14.93 -0.49 -4.59
N GLY A 174 13.84 -0.37 -3.82
CA GLY A 174 13.92 0.06 -2.44
C GLY A 174 14.82 -0.83 -1.59
N ARG A 175 14.73 -2.16 -1.77
CA ARG A 175 15.65 -3.12 -1.12
C ARG A 175 17.11 -2.78 -1.41
N ARG A 176 17.47 -2.63 -2.69
CA ARG A 176 18.86 -2.36 -3.11
C ARG A 176 19.39 -1.05 -2.54
N TRP A 177 18.59 0.02 -2.58
CA TRP A 177 19.02 1.31 -2.06
C TRP A 177 19.09 1.35 -0.54
N LEU A 178 18.17 0.69 0.16
CA LEU A 178 18.25 0.55 1.62
C LEU A 178 19.46 -0.27 2.06
N GLU A 179 19.75 -1.39 1.39
CA GLU A 179 20.99 -2.16 1.65
C GLU A 179 22.22 -1.27 1.43
N ARG A 180 22.25 -0.51 0.34
CA ARG A 180 23.36 0.40 0.05
C ARG A 180 23.50 1.53 1.08
N ALA A 181 22.39 2.12 1.52
CA ALA A 181 22.38 3.15 2.54
C ALA A 181 22.89 2.61 3.90
N LEU A 182 22.54 1.37 4.23
CA LEU A 182 23.00 0.72 5.46
C LEU A 182 24.50 0.38 5.43
N GLU A 183 25.03 -0.06 4.28
CA GLU A 183 26.48 -0.28 4.08
C GLU A 183 27.27 1.02 4.23
N LEU A 184 26.78 2.12 3.65
CA LEU A 184 27.46 3.41 3.69
C LEU A 184 27.35 4.09 5.06
N GLY A 185 26.21 3.95 5.73
CA GLY A 185 25.94 4.53 7.05
C GLY A 185 26.41 3.68 8.24
N GLU A 186 27.08 2.55 8.01
CA GLU A 186 27.52 1.66 9.08
C GLU A 186 28.41 2.40 10.08
N GLY A 187 28.10 2.25 11.38
CA GLY A 187 28.89 2.86 12.46
C GLY A 187 28.57 4.32 12.76
N VAL A 188 27.59 4.94 12.08
CA VAL A 188 27.07 6.28 12.43
C VAL A 188 25.68 6.14 13.09
N PRO A 189 25.59 6.17 14.43
CA PRO A 189 24.29 6.16 15.10
C PRO A 189 23.52 7.44 14.76
N SER A 190 22.41 7.30 14.04
CA SER A 190 21.47 8.39 13.75
C SER A 190 20.04 7.82 13.82
N PRO A 191 19.04 8.60 14.31
CA PRO A 191 17.62 8.18 14.27
C PRO A 191 17.16 7.78 12.85
N LEU A 192 17.74 8.38 11.82
CA LEU A 192 17.44 8.05 10.43
C LEU A 192 18.05 6.70 10.01
N TYR A 193 19.26 6.38 10.47
CA TYR A 193 19.86 5.05 10.25
C TYR A 193 19.02 3.96 10.94
N ALA A 194 18.51 4.23 12.15
CA ALA A 194 17.58 3.33 12.83
C ALA A 194 16.27 3.14 12.04
N THR A 195 15.73 4.20 11.43
CA THR A 195 14.55 4.08 10.56
C THR A 195 14.87 3.25 9.30
N ALA A 196 16.04 3.47 8.68
CA ALA A 196 16.48 2.70 7.52
C ALA A 196 16.68 1.21 7.83
N LEU A 197 17.16 0.87 9.04
CA LEU A 197 17.23 -0.52 9.50
C LEU A 197 15.84 -1.17 9.58
N ALA A 198 14.86 -0.45 10.12
CA ALA A 198 13.47 -0.93 10.21
C ALA A 198 12.89 -1.17 8.82
N ASP A 199 13.06 -0.19 7.91
CA ASP A 199 12.60 -0.29 6.52
C ASP A 199 13.27 -1.47 5.81
N ALA A 200 14.60 -1.56 5.86
CA ALA A 200 15.34 -2.67 5.27
C ALA A 200 14.86 -4.02 5.81
N GLY A 201 14.59 -4.11 7.11
CA GLY A 201 14.02 -5.30 7.73
C GLY A 201 12.69 -5.71 7.10
N LEU A 202 11.76 -4.76 6.90
CA LEU A 202 10.49 -5.02 6.23
C LEU A 202 10.68 -5.53 4.78
N PHE A 203 11.57 -4.92 4.01
CA PHE A 203 11.85 -5.39 2.64
C PHE A 203 12.52 -6.77 2.62
N VAL A 204 13.44 -7.04 3.55
CA VAL A 204 14.12 -8.34 3.67
C VAL A 204 13.11 -9.45 4.06
N HIS A 205 12.16 -9.15 4.96
CA HIS A 205 11.09 -10.07 5.34
C HIS A 205 10.25 -10.47 4.13
N HIS A 206 9.79 -9.50 3.33
CA HIS A 206 9.01 -9.77 2.12
C HIS A 206 9.73 -10.56 1.03
N HIS A 207 11.06 -10.73 1.13
CA HIS A 207 11.85 -11.58 0.24
C HIS A 207 12.24 -12.94 0.87
N GLY A 208 11.67 -13.26 2.03
CA GLY A 208 11.75 -14.58 2.65
C GLY A 208 12.90 -14.78 3.65
N ASP A 209 13.64 -13.73 4.02
CA ASP A 209 14.72 -13.81 5.02
C ASP A 209 14.29 -13.19 6.36
N SER A 210 13.26 -13.79 6.97
CA SER A 210 12.72 -13.36 8.26
C SER A 210 13.76 -13.30 9.40
N PRO A 211 14.74 -14.22 9.52
CA PRO A 211 15.78 -14.10 10.54
C PRO A 211 16.64 -12.84 10.39
N ARG A 212 17.07 -12.50 9.16
CA ARG A 212 17.81 -11.26 8.91
C ARG A 212 16.93 -10.04 9.13
N ALA A 213 15.68 -10.09 8.70
CA ALA A 213 14.71 -9.01 8.93
C ALA A 213 14.55 -8.69 10.42
N ARG A 214 14.31 -9.72 11.24
CA ARG A 214 14.21 -9.61 12.69
C ARG A 214 15.46 -8.94 13.29
N ALA A 215 16.65 -9.41 12.94
CA ALA A 215 17.89 -8.84 13.45
C ALA A 215 18.08 -7.34 13.10
N LEU A 216 17.66 -6.92 11.91
CA LEU A 216 17.69 -5.51 11.50
C LEU A 216 16.70 -4.67 12.31
N ILE A 217 15.47 -5.15 12.50
CA ILE A 217 14.41 -4.43 13.22
C ILE A 217 14.70 -4.38 14.72
N GLU A 218 15.25 -5.44 15.33
CA GLU A 218 15.70 -5.43 16.73
C GLU A 218 16.78 -4.37 16.97
N ARG A 219 17.74 -4.23 16.04
CA ARG A 219 18.73 -3.14 16.10
C ARG A 219 18.08 -1.76 16.00
N SER A 220 17.10 -1.61 15.11
CA SER A 220 16.30 -0.37 15.00
C SER A 220 15.58 -0.04 16.31
N LEU A 221 14.93 -1.03 16.91
CA LEU A 221 14.20 -0.90 18.17
C LEU A 221 15.10 -0.42 19.31
N VAL A 222 16.30 -1.00 19.44
CA VAL A 222 17.29 -0.59 20.46
C VAL A 222 17.73 0.85 20.24
N LEU A 223 18.03 1.24 18.99
CA LEU A 223 18.49 2.60 18.68
C LEU A 223 17.40 3.65 18.92
N HIS A 224 16.15 3.38 18.51
CA HIS A 224 15.03 4.28 18.77
C HIS A 224 14.67 4.38 20.25
N GLY A 225 14.75 3.26 20.99
CA GLY A 225 14.58 3.25 22.44
C GLY A 225 15.64 4.10 23.15
N ALA A 226 16.91 3.98 22.75
CA ALA A 226 18.00 4.80 23.30
C ALA A 226 17.86 6.29 22.95
N ALA A 227 17.28 6.61 21.79
CA ALA A 227 16.99 7.98 21.37
C ALA A 227 15.75 8.60 22.07
N GLY A 228 14.95 7.80 22.77
CA GLY A 228 13.74 8.27 23.45
C GLY A 228 12.62 8.68 22.50
N ASP A 229 12.53 8.07 21.32
CA ASP A 229 11.47 8.34 20.33
C ASP A 229 10.37 7.26 20.43
N PRO A 230 9.26 7.52 21.16
CA PRO A 230 8.25 6.50 21.43
C PRO A 230 7.51 6.06 20.16
N LEU A 231 7.26 6.97 19.22
CA LEU A 231 6.58 6.65 17.96
C LEU A 231 7.45 5.75 17.08
N ARG A 232 8.75 6.05 16.96
CA ARG A 232 9.66 5.20 16.19
C ARG A 232 9.96 3.87 16.86
N THR A 233 9.96 3.86 18.19
CA THR A 233 10.07 2.61 18.95
C THR A 233 8.82 1.74 18.75
N ALA A 234 7.62 2.35 18.67
CA ALA A 234 6.38 1.65 18.34
C ALA A 234 6.36 1.15 16.89
N ASP A 235 6.85 1.94 15.93
CA ASP A 235 7.03 1.51 14.54
C ASP A 235 7.93 0.26 14.45
N ALA A 236 9.08 0.24 15.13
CA ALA A 236 9.97 -0.91 15.12
C ALA A 236 9.31 -2.15 15.78
N ARG A 237 8.57 -1.98 16.87
CA ARG A 237 7.78 -3.08 17.48
C ARG A 237 6.72 -3.62 16.53
N PHE A 238 5.95 -2.73 15.89
CA PHE A 238 4.94 -3.11 14.90
C PHE A 238 5.56 -3.96 13.79
N LEU A 239 6.73 -3.56 13.27
CA LEU A 239 7.45 -4.32 12.24
C LEU A 239 7.97 -5.69 12.74
N LEU A 240 8.38 -5.82 14.01
CA LEU A 240 8.68 -7.14 14.60
C LEU A 240 7.42 -8.02 14.62
N GLY A 241 6.28 -7.46 15.03
CA GLY A 241 5.00 -8.16 14.98
C GLY A 241 4.68 -8.70 13.58
N LEU A 242 4.98 -7.95 12.52
CA LEU A 242 4.82 -8.44 11.15
C LEU A 242 5.71 -9.64 10.82
N VAL A 243 6.97 -9.64 11.29
CA VAL A 243 7.90 -10.76 11.07
C VAL A 243 7.43 -12.02 11.78
N GLU A 244 7.02 -11.91 13.04
CA GLU A 244 6.47 -13.04 13.82
C GLU A 244 5.15 -13.54 13.20
N LEU A 245 4.27 -12.62 12.78
CA LEU A 245 3.04 -12.95 12.07
C LEU A 245 3.33 -13.77 10.79
N GLY A 246 4.25 -13.29 9.95
CA GLY A 246 4.60 -13.92 8.68
C GLY A 246 5.29 -15.27 8.82
N THR A 247 5.88 -15.54 9.98
CA THR A 247 6.53 -16.83 10.30
C THR A 247 5.60 -17.82 11.02
N GLY A 248 4.40 -17.37 11.41
CA GLY A 248 3.38 -18.20 12.07
C GLY A 248 3.42 -18.13 13.60
N ASP A 249 4.29 -17.31 14.18
CA ASP A 249 4.48 -17.15 15.62
C ASP A 249 3.45 -16.13 16.18
N TYR A 250 2.16 -16.44 16.03
CA TYR A 250 1.06 -15.51 16.32
C TYR A 250 1.01 -15.06 17.79
N ASP A 251 1.33 -15.95 18.72
CA ASP A 251 1.35 -15.66 20.16
C ASP A 251 2.44 -14.63 20.52
N ASP A 252 3.54 -14.59 19.76
CA ASP A 252 4.62 -13.61 19.90
C ASP A 252 4.33 -12.31 19.12
N ALA A 253 3.58 -12.40 18.01
CA ALA A 253 3.17 -11.25 17.20
C ALA A 253 2.17 -10.32 17.93
N ILE A 254 1.18 -10.90 18.62
CA ILE A 254 0.08 -10.15 19.25
C ILE A 254 0.59 -9.10 20.26
N PRO A 255 1.46 -9.44 21.25
CA PRO A 255 1.99 -8.46 22.20
C PRO A 255 2.71 -7.29 21.51
N HIS A 256 3.43 -7.55 20.42
CA HIS A 256 4.09 -6.49 19.64
C HIS A 256 3.08 -5.51 19.02
N PHE A 257 1.97 -6.01 18.47
CA PHE A 257 0.92 -5.16 17.93
C PHE A 257 0.16 -4.40 19.03
N GLU A 258 -0.12 -5.02 20.17
CA GLU A 258 -0.81 -4.36 21.29
C GLU A 258 0.02 -3.24 21.90
N GLU A 259 1.31 -3.46 22.14
CA GLU A 259 2.22 -2.42 22.65
C GLU A 259 2.36 -1.26 21.66
N ALA A 260 2.51 -1.56 20.36
CA ALA A 260 2.60 -0.56 19.32
C ALA A 260 1.28 0.24 19.19
N LEU A 261 0.14 -0.45 19.20
CA LEU A 261 -1.19 0.16 19.18
C LEU A 261 -1.38 1.16 20.32
N ALA A 262 -1.06 0.76 21.56
CA ALA A 262 -1.19 1.65 22.71
C ALA A 262 -0.33 2.92 22.55
N ALA A 263 0.88 2.79 22.00
CA ALA A 263 1.74 3.93 21.72
C ALA A 263 1.20 4.83 20.59
N PHE A 264 0.67 4.25 19.52
CA PHE A 264 0.07 5.02 18.42
C PHE A 264 -1.21 5.74 18.84
N GLU A 265 -2.06 5.12 19.67
CA GLU A 265 -3.24 5.74 20.26
C GLU A 265 -2.86 6.93 21.13
N LEU A 266 -1.85 6.77 21.99
CA LEU A 266 -1.36 7.83 22.88
C LEU A 266 -0.87 9.07 22.11
N HIS A 267 -0.29 8.87 20.93
CA HIS A 267 0.32 9.95 20.12
C HIS A 267 -0.54 10.38 18.92
N GLY A 268 -1.72 9.76 18.72
CA GLY A 268 -2.68 10.15 17.69
C GLY A 268 -2.33 9.75 16.25
N ASP A 269 -1.49 8.73 16.04
CA ASP A 269 -1.20 8.21 14.69
C ASP A 269 -2.32 7.27 14.21
N ARG A 270 -3.38 7.87 13.65
CA ARG A 270 -4.59 7.15 13.24
C ARG A 270 -4.34 6.04 12.23
N GLY A 271 -3.47 6.26 11.25
CA GLY A 271 -3.15 5.25 10.23
C GLY A 271 -2.47 4.03 10.84
N LYS A 272 -1.54 4.26 11.77
CA LYS A 272 -0.88 3.16 12.50
C LYS A 272 -1.79 2.44 13.50
N VAL A 273 -2.75 3.15 14.10
CA VAL A 273 -3.79 2.54 14.95
C VAL A 273 -4.62 1.54 14.16
N THR A 274 -5.19 1.95 13.01
CA THR A 274 -6.04 1.06 12.21
C THR A 274 -5.26 -0.10 11.60
N LEU A 275 -4.00 0.10 11.20
CA LEU A 275 -3.12 -0.98 10.75
C LEU A 275 -2.78 -1.98 11.87
N SER A 276 -2.58 -1.52 13.10
CA SER A 276 -2.34 -2.43 14.23
C SER A 276 -3.58 -3.28 14.52
N ILE A 277 -4.77 -2.67 14.48
CA ILE A 277 -6.06 -3.38 14.61
C ILE A 277 -6.25 -4.41 13.48
N HIS A 278 -5.88 -4.03 12.25
CA HIS A 278 -5.89 -4.94 11.10
C HIS A 278 -5.02 -6.17 11.36
N HIS A 279 -3.77 -5.99 11.78
CA HIS A 279 -2.84 -7.11 11.99
C HIS A 279 -3.20 -7.98 13.20
N LEU A 280 -3.86 -7.44 14.23
CA LEU A 280 -4.50 -8.26 15.28
C LEU A 280 -5.59 -9.18 14.70
N GLY A 281 -6.35 -8.68 13.72
CA GLY A 281 -7.31 -9.50 12.97
C GLY A 281 -6.64 -10.58 12.11
N VAL A 282 -5.49 -10.28 11.50
CA VAL A 282 -4.71 -11.26 10.73
C VAL A 282 -4.11 -12.34 11.65
N ALA A 283 -3.59 -11.97 12.82
CA ALA A 283 -3.11 -12.92 13.81
C ALA A 283 -4.22 -13.87 14.31
N ALA A 284 -5.40 -13.32 14.62
CA ALA A 284 -6.57 -14.13 14.98
C ALA A 284 -6.99 -15.08 13.84
N PHE A 285 -6.87 -14.65 12.57
CA PHE A 285 -7.12 -15.53 11.43
C PHE A 285 -6.11 -16.68 11.37
N GLY A 286 -4.82 -16.40 11.59
CA GLY A 286 -3.77 -17.42 11.67
C GLY A 286 -3.95 -18.42 12.81
N GLN A 287 -4.50 -17.98 13.94
CA GLN A 287 -4.88 -18.86 15.06
C GLN A 287 -6.16 -19.68 14.79
N GLY A 288 -6.83 -19.49 13.63
CA GLY A 288 -8.09 -20.15 13.28
C GLY A 288 -9.33 -19.52 13.93
N GLU A 289 -9.19 -18.36 14.60
CA GLU A 289 -10.26 -17.65 15.28
C GLU A 289 -11.05 -16.75 14.30
N HIS A 290 -11.68 -17.35 13.29
CA HIS A 290 -12.27 -16.62 12.15
C HIS A 290 -13.38 -15.60 12.53
N GLU A 291 -14.09 -15.79 13.64
CA GLU A 291 -15.06 -14.81 14.15
C GLU A 291 -14.39 -13.59 14.79
N GLN A 292 -13.31 -13.82 15.52
CA GLN A 292 -12.52 -12.76 16.13
C GLN A 292 -11.77 -11.96 15.06
N ALA A 293 -11.20 -12.65 14.07
CA ALA A 293 -10.61 -12.03 12.89
C ALA A 293 -11.60 -11.08 12.18
N ALA A 294 -12.82 -11.56 11.89
CA ALA A 294 -13.85 -10.75 11.25
C ALA A 294 -14.25 -9.52 12.11
N THR A 295 -14.26 -9.67 13.43
CA THR A 295 -14.57 -8.56 14.35
C THR A 295 -13.48 -7.48 14.33
N TRP A 296 -12.21 -7.88 14.41
CA TRP A 296 -11.08 -6.95 14.34
C TRP A 296 -10.99 -6.24 13.00
N LEU A 297 -11.07 -6.99 11.90
CA LEU A 297 -11.07 -6.43 10.55
C LEU A 297 -12.25 -5.48 10.34
N GLY A 298 -13.45 -5.85 10.81
CA GLY A 298 -14.64 -4.99 10.76
C GLY A 298 -14.44 -3.65 11.50
N LYS A 299 -13.81 -3.67 12.68
CA LYS A 299 -13.46 -2.45 13.42
C LYS A 299 -12.49 -1.57 12.62
N ALA A 300 -11.43 -2.15 12.06
CA ALA A 300 -10.47 -1.42 11.23
C ALA A 300 -11.14 -0.78 10.00
N LEU A 301 -12.01 -1.52 9.30
CA LEU A 301 -12.72 -1.01 8.11
C LEU A 301 -13.55 0.25 8.40
N ILE A 302 -14.26 0.28 9.53
CA ILE A 302 -15.09 1.44 9.91
C ILE A 302 -14.21 2.68 10.07
N GLU A 303 -13.13 2.56 10.83
CA GLU A 303 -12.21 3.67 11.11
C GLU A 303 -11.43 4.11 9.87
N GLN A 304 -10.99 3.17 9.03
CA GLN A 304 -10.26 3.46 7.79
C GLN A 304 -11.14 4.22 6.78
N ARG A 305 -12.41 3.82 6.64
CA ARG A 305 -13.39 4.56 5.83
C ARG A 305 -13.62 5.97 6.35
N ALA A 306 -13.81 6.11 7.66
CA ALA A 306 -14.04 7.42 8.28
C ALA A 306 -12.81 8.34 8.17
N GLY A 307 -11.61 7.76 8.17
CA GLY A 307 -10.33 8.47 8.08
C GLY A 307 -9.83 8.74 6.66
N GLY A 308 -10.44 8.14 5.63
CA GLY A 308 -9.95 8.23 4.25
C GLY A 308 -8.62 7.50 4.02
N ASP A 309 -8.29 6.50 4.84
CA ASP A 309 -7.07 5.70 4.74
C ASP A 309 -7.22 4.64 3.64
N ILE A 310 -6.97 5.03 2.39
CA ILE A 310 -7.18 4.16 1.22
C ILE A 310 -6.26 2.94 1.22
N PHE A 311 -5.03 3.10 1.72
CA PHE A 311 -4.06 2.02 1.81
C PHE A 311 -4.48 0.99 2.86
N GLY A 312 -4.79 1.44 4.08
CA GLY A 312 -5.27 0.58 5.15
C GLY A 312 -6.60 -0.09 4.77
N LEU A 313 -7.51 0.64 4.14
CA LEU A 313 -8.78 0.11 3.66
C LEU A 313 -8.59 -1.03 2.66
N GLY A 314 -7.70 -0.86 1.67
CA GLY A 314 -7.37 -1.91 0.70
C GLY A 314 -6.84 -3.18 1.37
N LEU A 315 -5.88 -3.05 2.31
CA LEU A 315 -5.32 -4.19 3.05
C LEU A 315 -6.40 -4.96 3.81
N THR A 316 -7.22 -4.22 4.57
CA THR A 316 -8.26 -4.81 5.41
C THR A 316 -9.38 -5.44 4.58
N LEU A 317 -9.77 -4.83 3.46
CA LEU A 317 -10.75 -5.39 2.54
C LEU A 317 -10.28 -6.71 1.93
N ASP A 318 -9.03 -6.77 1.48
CA ASP A 318 -8.48 -8.01 0.94
C ASP A 318 -8.50 -9.13 2.00
N TYR A 319 -8.14 -8.82 3.25
CA TYR A 319 -8.11 -9.82 4.32
C TYR A 319 -9.51 -10.20 4.79
N PHE A 320 -10.41 -9.24 4.90
CA PHE A 320 -11.82 -9.50 5.18
C PHE A 320 -12.43 -10.39 4.10
N GLY A 321 -12.03 -10.19 2.84
CA GLY A 321 -12.40 -11.04 1.72
C GLY A 321 -11.95 -12.50 1.91
N LEU A 322 -10.68 -12.69 2.29
CA LEU A 322 -10.12 -14.01 2.58
C LEU A 322 -10.80 -14.71 3.78
N VAL A 323 -11.03 -13.97 4.88
CA VAL A 323 -11.77 -14.48 6.04
C VAL A 323 -13.21 -14.84 5.68
N SER A 324 -13.87 -14.05 4.83
CA SER A 324 -15.23 -14.34 4.38
C SER A 324 -15.27 -15.60 3.51
N ALA A 325 -14.30 -15.76 2.60
CA ALA A 325 -14.16 -16.93 1.74
C ALA A 325 -13.96 -18.22 2.57
N THR A 326 -13.04 -18.20 3.53
CA THR A 326 -12.78 -19.37 4.41
C THR A 326 -13.99 -19.75 5.27
N ARG A 327 -14.88 -18.80 5.58
CA ARG A 327 -16.16 -19.03 6.25
C ARG A 327 -17.29 -19.48 5.31
N GLY A 328 -17.02 -19.61 4.00
CA GLY A 328 -17.99 -20.01 2.98
C GLY A 328 -18.88 -18.88 2.45
N ASP A 329 -18.63 -17.62 2.83
CA ASP A 329 -19.37 -16.45 2.34
C ASP A 329 -18.70 -15.85 1.09
N ALA A 330 -18.90 -16.51 -0.04
CA ALA A 330 -18.34 -16.10 -1.32
C ALA A 330 -18.83 -14.71 -1.80
N VAL A 331 -20.04 -14.30 -1.40
CA VAL A 331 -20.62 -13.01 -1.79
C VAL A 331 -19.95 -11.88 -1.02
N ALA A 332 -19.84 -12.00 0.31
CA ALA A 332 -19.14 -11.01 1.12
C ALA A 332 -17.65 -10.92 0.72
N ALA A 333 -17.03 -12.07 0.43
CA ALA A 333 -15.67 -12.11 -0.07
C ALA A 333 -15.51 -11.35 -1.38
N ALA A 334 -16.43 -11.57 -2.32
CA ALA A 334 -16.37 -10.95 -3.64
C ALA A 334 -16.55 -9.42 -3.58
N VAL A 335 -17.49 -8.94 -2.77
CA VAL A 335 -17.71 -7.50 -2.56
C VAL A 335 -16.48 -6.83 -1.96
N ALA A 336 -15.88 -7.44 -0.94
CA ALA A 336 -14.71 -6.86 -0.28
C ALA A 336 -13.49 -6.80 -1.23
N LEU A 337 -13.21 -7.87 -1.97
CA LEU A 337 -12.07 -7.93 -2.89
C LEU A 337 -12.20 -6.97 -4.10
N GLU A 338 -13.42 -6.73 -4.58
CA GLU A 338 -13.67 -5.75 -5.65
C GLU A 338 -13.45 -4.31 -5.16
N GLU A 339 -13.88 -4.01 -3.94
CA GLU A 339 -13.63 -2.70 -3.32
C GLU A 339 -12.13 -2.51 -2.96
N GLY A 340 -11.47 -3.56 -2.49
CA GLY A 340 -10.03 -3.58 -2.24
C GLY A 340 -9.23 -3.28 -3.52
N LEU A 341 -9.62 -3.88 -4.64
CA LEU A 341 -9.04 -3.58 -5.95
C LEU A 341 -9.19 -2.10 -6.35
N THR A 342 -10.33 -1.48 -6.02
CA THR A 342 -10.54 -0.05 -6.28
C THR A 342 -9.52 0.80 -5.52
N CYS A 343 -9.18 0.43 -4.28
CA CYS A 343 -8.13 1.08 -3.50
C CYS A 343 -6.74 0.91 -4.16
N TRP A 344 -6.40 -0.30 -4.60
CA TRP A 344 -5.12 -0.56 -5.27
C TRP A 344 -4.96 0.16 -6.61
N ARG A 345 -6.04 0.23 -7.39
CA ARG A 345 -6.07 1.00 -8.65
C ARG A 345 -5.90 2.49 -8.40
N ALA A 346 -6.54 3.04 -7.37
CA ALA A 346 -6.37 4.44 -7.00
C ALA A 346 -4.93 4.76 -6.57
N LEU A 347 -4.25 3.84 -5.89
CA LEU A 347 -2.82 3.96 -5.56
C LEU A 347 -1.89 3.62 -6.73
N GLY A 348 -2.40 3.14 -7.87
CA GLY A 348 -1.59 2.76 -9.04
C GLY A 348 -0.62 1.60 -8.79
N THR A 349 -0.81 0.81 -7.74
CA THR A 349 0.12 -0.26 -7.35
C THR A 349 -0.19 -1.58 -8.07
N THR A 350 0.86 -2.26 -8.54
CA THR A 350 0.79 -3.64 -9.06
C THR A 350 1.45 -4.64 -8.12
N GLU A 351 2.12 -4.18 -7.07
CA GLU A 351 2.80 -5.01 -6.06
C GLU A 351 1.82 -5.90 -5.26
N ARG A 352 0.51 -5.62 -5.36
CA ARG A 352 -0.59 -6.37 -4.71
C ARG A 352 -1.32 -7.34 -5.63
N LEU A 353 -1.00 -7.34 -6.93
CA LEU A 353 -1.73 -8.14 -7.92
C LEU A 353 -1.69 -9.64 -7.60
N SER A 354 -0.52 -10.16 -7.20
CA SER A 354 -0.36 -11.59 -6.90
C SER A 354 -1.27 -12.04 -5.76
N ASP A 355 -1.26 -11.33 -4.63
CA ASP A 355 -2.10 -11.63 -3.47
C ASP A 355 -3.59 -11.51 -3.81
N TRP A 356 -3.97 -10.44 -4.50
CA TRP A 356 -5.35 -10.23 -4.91
C TRP A 356 -5.86 -11.37 -5.80
N LEU A 357 -5.08 -11.78 -6.81
CA LEU A 357 -5.45 -12.89 -7.69
C LEU A 357 -5.61 -14.22 -6.95
N MET A 358 -4.74 -14.52 -5.96
CA MET A 358 -4.88 -15.73 -5.14
C MET A 358 -6.15 -15.71 -4.27
N ARG A 359 -6.50 -14.54 -3.71
CA ARG A 359 -7.73 -14.38 -2.92
C ARG A 359 -8.97 -14.52 -3.81
N VAL A 360 -8.95 -13.96 -5.01
CA VAL A 360 -10.04 -14.16 -5.99
C VAL A 360 -10.13 -15.62 -6.45
N ALA A 361 -8.99 -16.29 -6.67
CA ALA A 361 -8.95 -17.72 -7.00
C ALA A 361 -9.56 -18.58 -5.88
N THR A 362 -9.33 -18.21 -4.62
CA THR A 362 -9.96 -18.85 -3.45
C THR A 362 -11.49 -18.72 -3.51
N VAL A 363 -12.01 -17.53 -3.84
CA VAL A 363 -13.46 -17.29 -4.02
C VAL A 363 -14.01 -18.09 -5.21
N ALA A 364 -13.32 -18.09 -6.35
CA ALA A 364 -13.73 -18.84 -7.54
C ALA A 364 -13.78 -20.36 -7.29
N THR A 365 -12.84 -20.87 -6.49
CA THR A 365 -12.81 -22.28 -6.07
C THR A 365 -14.03 -22.64 -5.24
N LEU A 366 -14.43 -21.79 -4.29
CA LEU A 366 -15.66 -21.98 -3.50
C LEU A 366 -16.92 -21.93 -4.35
N HIS A 367 -16.91 -21.10 -5.40
CA HIS A 367 -18.02 -21.00 -6.35
C HIS A 367 -18.10 -22.20 -7.32
N GLY A 368 -17.06 -23.04 -7.38
CA GLY A 368 -16.99 -24.22 -8.26
C GLY A 368 -16.50 -23.92 -9.68
N ASP A 369 -15.96 -22.73 -9.94
CA ASP A 369 -15.39 -22.35 -11.23
C ASP A 369 -13.89 -22.72 -11.29
N GLY A 370 -13.61 -24.02 -11.31
CA GLY A 370 -12.26 -24.56 -11.18
C GLY A 370 -11.29 -24.13 -12.28
N ASP A 371 -11.76 -24.04 -13.53
CA ASP A 371 -10.91 -23.60 -14.66
C ASP A 371 -10.49 -22.13 -14.51
N ARG A 372 -11.44 -21.25 -14.18
CA ARG A 372 -11.15 -19.84 -13.91
C ARG A 372 -10.24 -19.67 -12.69
N ALA A 373 -10.55 -20.35 -11.59
CA ALA A 373 -9.72 -20.33 -10.39
C ALA A 373 -8.28 -20.75 -10.71
N THR A 374 -8.09 -21.77 -11.55
CA THR A 374 -6.75 -22.24 -11.95
C THR A 374 -6.03 -21.24 -12.87
N ARG A 375 -6.73 -20.56 -13.79
CA ARG A 375 -6.14 -19.45 -14.55
C ARG A 375 -5.68 -18.31 -13.63
N LEU A 376 -6.49 -17.96 -12.63
CA LEU A 376 -6.14 -16.93 -11.64
C LEU A 376 -4.91 -17.32 -10.81
N VAL A 377 -4.79 -18.58 -10.37
CA VAL A 377 -3.57 -19.10 -9.73
C VAL A 377 -2.37 -18.98 -10.65
N GLY A 378 -2.52 -19.32 -11.93
CA GLY A 378 -1.46 -19.15 -12.94
C GLY A 378 -1.01 -17.69 -13.08
N ALA A 379 -1.96 -16.76 -13.23
CA ALA A 379 -1.68 -15.34 -13.32
C ALA A 379 -1.02 -14.80 -12.04
N ALA A 380 -1.49 -15.25 -10.86
CA ALA A 380 -0.91 -14.89 -9.57
C ALA A 380 0.55 -15.34 -9.45
N ALA A 381 0.88 -16.55 -9.92
CA ALA A 381 2.24 -17.08 -9.94
C ALA A 381 3.16 -16.28 -10.88
N ALA A 382 2.66 -15.84 -12.04
CA ALA A 382 3.41 -14.96 -12.93
C ALA A 382 3.69 -13.59 -12.29
N ALA A 383 2.68 -12.99 -11.64
CA ALA A 383 2.83 -11.74 -10.90
C ALA A 383 3.80 -11.88 -9.71
N HIS A 384 3.76 -13.01 -9.00
CA HIS A 384 4.62 -13.32 -7.86
C HIS A 384 6.11 -13.36 -8.24
N VAL A 385 6.43 -14.01 -9.36
CA VAL A 385 7.81 -14.07 -9.88
C VAL A 385 8.31 -12.67 -10.28
N ALA A 386 7.43 -11.82 -10.81
CA ALA A 386 7.78 -10.47 -11.21
C ALA A 386 8.05 -9.54 -10.00
N SER A 387 7.29 -9.67 -8.92
CA SER A 387 7.50 -8.89 -7.68
C SER A 387 8.73 -9.39 -6.90
N GLY A 388 9.03 -10.68 -6.96
CA GLY A 388 10.11 -11.31 -6.18
C GLY A 388 9.79 -11.44 -4.69
N SER A 389 8.52 -11.23 -4.31
CA SER A 389 8.03 -11.40 -2.94
C SER A 389 7.83 -12.87 -2.59
N VAL A 390 7.68 -13.19 -1.30
CA VAL A 390 7.17 -14.48 -0.82
C VAL A 390 5.73 -14.34 -0.30
N TRP A 391 4.96 -15.43 -0.35
CA TRP A 391 3.68 -15.49 0.38
C TRP A 391 3.99 -15.95 1.80
N ASP A 392 3.68 -15.08 2.76
CA ASP A 392 3.89 -15.35 4.18
C ASP A 392 2.68 -16.07 4.79
N LEU A 393 2.84 -16.56 6.02
CA LEU A 393 1.69 -17.03 6.80
C LEU A 393 0.89 -15.82 7.33
N PRO A 394 -0.43 -15.97 7.57
CA PRO A 394 -1.25 -17.18 7.41
C PRO A 394 -1.80 -17.44 5.99
N GLU A 395 -1.79 -16.47 5.08
CA GLU A 395 -2.45 -16.59 3.77
C GLU A 395 -1.87 -17.71 2.89
N ARG A 396 -0.56 -17.98 3.00
CA ARG A 396 0.08 -19.08 2.26
C ARG A 396 -0.63 -20.41 2.48
N GLU A 397 -1.07 -20.72 3.70
CA GLU A 397 -1.77 -21.97 3.98
C GLU A 397 -3.09 -22.06 3.21
N THR A 398 -3.83 -20.96 3.14
CA THR A 398 -5.09 -20.89 2.38
C THR A 398 -4.82 -21.06 0.89
N TYR A 399 -3.79 -20.39 0.36
CA TYR A 399 -3.40 -20.48 -1.04
C TYR A 399 -2.98 -21.91 -1.43
N GLU A 400 -2.15 -22.56 -0.61
CA GLU A 400 -1.74 -23.96 -0.79
C GLU A 400 -2.94 -24.92 -0.69
N GLN A 401 -3.92 -24.64 0.17
CA GLN A 401 -5.16 -25.40 0.24
C GLN A 401 -5.99 -25.24 -1.03
N THR A 402 -6.14 -24.02 -1.55
CA THR A 402 -6.84 -23.74 -2.80
C THR A 402 -6.22 -24.51 -3.96
N GLU A 403 -4.90 -24.48 -4.13
CA GLU A 403 -4.22 -25.25 -5.17
C GLU A 403 -4.45 -26.76 -5.03
N ARG A 404 -4.35 -27.30 -3.81
CA ARG A 404 -4.62 -28.73 -3.55
C ARG A 404 -6.05 -29.11 -3.91
N GLN A 405 -7.02 -28.27 -3.58
CA GLN A 405 -8.43 -28.50 -3.93
C GLN A 405 -8.65 -28.50 -5.44
N LEU A 406 -8.06 -27.55 -6.17
CA LEU A 406 -8.18 -27.45 -7.62
C LEU A 406 -7.55 -28.65 -8.34
N ARG A 407 -6.35 -29.08 -7.91
CA ARG A 407 -5.71 -30.28 -8.44
C ARG A 407 -6.54 -31.54 -8.20
N ALA A 408 -7.15 -31.65 -7.03
CA ALA A 408 -8.00 -32.79 -6.69
C ALA A 408 -9.32 -32.82 -7.49
N SER A 409 -9.92 -31.66 -7.77
CA SER A 409 -11.20 -31.56 -8.48
C SER A 409 -11.07 -31.67 -10.01
N LEU A 410 -10.03 -31.08 -10.59
CA LEU A 410 -9.83 -31.05 -12.05
C LEU A 410 -8.96 -32.21 -12.56
N GLY A 411 -8.07 -32.74 -11.72
CA GLY A 411 -6.97 -33.61 -12.13
C GLY A 411 -5.78 -32.82 -12.68
N GLU A 412 -4.60 -33.45 -12.68
CA GLU A 412 -3.32 -32.77 -12.95
C GLU A 412 -3.23 -32.19 -14.37
N GLU A 413 -3.70 -32.90 -15.40
CA GLU A 413 -3.58 -32.45 -16.79
C GLU A 413 -4.43 -31.19 -17.07
N ALA A 414 -5.69 -31.19 -16.62
CA ALA A 414 -6.58 -30.04 -16.76
C ALA A 414 -6.08 -28.84 -15.93
N PHE A 415 -5.61 -29.10 -14.71
CA PHE A 415 -4.99 -28.07 -13.88
C PHE A 415 -3.81 -27.41 -14.60
N GLN A 416 -2.86 -28.20 -15.12
CA GLN A 416 -1.68 -27.67 -15.80
C GLN A 416 -2.03 -26.85 -17.04
N SER A 417 -3.00 -27.30 -17.84
CA SER A 417 -3.47 -26.56 -19.02
C SER A 417 -4.03 -25.18 -18.65
N SER A 418 -4.95 -25.12 -17.68
CA SER A 418 -5.54 -23.86 -17.22
C SER A 418 -4.52 -22.96 -16.51
N TRP A 419 -3.58 -23.54 -15.78
CA TRP A 419 -2.52 -22.79 -15.09
C TRP A 419 -1.55 -22.11 -16.08
N VAL A 420 -1.14 -22.80 -17.15
CA VAL A 420 -0.31 -22.24 -18.23
C VAL A 420 -1.02 -21.11 -18.96
N ALA A 421 -2.33 -21.26 -19.22
CA ALA A 421 -3.13 -20.21 -19.82
C ALA A 421 -3.16 -18.95 -18.94
N GLY A 422 -3.37 -19.13 -17.63
CA GLY A 422 -3.30 -18.05 -16.64
C GLY A 422 -1.95 -17.33 -16.61
N ARG A 423 -0.85 -18.09 -16.61
CA ARG A 423 0.51 -17.52 -16.63
C ARG A 423 0.84 -16.65 -17.84
N SER A 424 0.10 -16.84 -18.93
CA SER A 424 0.31 -16.12 -20.19
C SER A 424 -0.51 -14.82 -20.28
N MET A 425 -1.36 -14.55 -19.29
CA MET A 425 -2.17 -13.33 -19.25
C MET A 425 -1.30 -12.10 -19.02
N THR A 426 -1.66 -11.01 -19.71
CA THR A 426 -1.22 -9.67 -19.37
C THR A 426 -1.82 -9.22 -18.04
N THR A 427 -1.25 -8.19 -17.42
CA THR A 427 -1.79 -7.59 -16.20
C THR A 427 -3.27 -7.17 -16.35
N THR A 428 -3.64 -6.61 -17.50
CA THR A 428 -5.03 -6.20 -17.78
C THR A 428 -5.95 -7.41 -17.87
N GLU A 429 -5.58 -8.45 -18.62
CA GLU A 429 -6.38 -9.68 -18.74
C GLU A 429 -6.56 -10.38 -17.38
N ALA A 430 -5.53 -10.39 -16.53
CA ALA A 430 -5.61 -10.96 -15.19
C ALA A 430 -6.59 -10.21 -14.29
N TYR A 431 -6.60 -8.86 -14.36
CA TYR A 431 -7.60 -8.06 -13.64
C TYR A 431 -9.02 -8.33 -14.13
N ASP A 432 -9.21 -8.41 -15.45
CA ASP A 432 -10.52 -8.65 -16.06
C ASP A 432 -11.06 -10.05 -15.70
N GLU A 433 -10.23 -11.09 -15.79
CA GLU A 433 -10.61 -12.45 -15.36
C GLU A 433 -10.97 -12.49 -13.86
N GLY A 434 -10.23 -11.75 -13.03
CA GLY A 434 -10.53 -11.65 -11.59
C GLY A 434 -11.85 -10.95 -11.32
N LEU A 435 -12.13 -9.84 -12.01
CA LEU A 435 -13.40 -9.12 -11.89
C LEU A 435 -14.59 -9.96 -12.36
N ASP A 436 -14.42 -10.70 -13.45
CA ASP A 436 -15.43 -11.65 -13.94
C ASP A 436 -15.71 -12.75 -12.91
N ALA A 437 -14.67 -13.26 -12.24
CA ALA A 437 -14.81 -14.25 -11.16
C ALA A 437 -15.63 -13.69 -9.99
N LEU A 438 -15.32 -12.46 -9.55
CA LEU A 438 -16.03 -11.78 -8.46
C LEU A 438 -17.48 -11.48 -8.85
N ALA A 439 -17.73 -11.08 -10.10
CA ALA A 439 -19.06 -10.87 -10.63
C ALA A 439 -19.89 -12.16 -10.60
N ALA A 440 -19.31 -13.29 -11.02
CA ALA A 440 -19.96 -14.60 -10.96
C ALA A 440 -20.29 -15.01 -9.51
N ALA A 441 -19.34 -14.85 -8.58
CA ALA A 441 -19.53 -15.16 -7.17
C ALA A 441 -20.65 -14.32 -6.52
N LYS A 442 -20.80 -13.03 -6.89
CA LYS A 442 -21.91 -12.17 -6.44
C LYS A 442 -23.26 -12.57 -7.02
N GLN A 443 -23.29 -13.06 -8.26
CA GLN A 443 -24.52 -13.48 -8.96
C GLN A 443 -24.99 -14.87 -8.54
N ALA A 444 -24.09 -15.68 -7.99
CA ALA A 444 -24.42 -16.95 -7.38
C ALA A 444 -25.49 -16.71 -6.30
N SER A 445 -26.74 -17.06 -6.60
CA SER A 445 -27.72 -17.26 -5.54
C SER A 445 -27.08 -18.27 -4.60
N PRO A 446 -26.93 -17.95 -3.31
CA PRO A 446 -26.24 -18.84 -2.41
C PRO A 446 -27.00 -20.16 -2.38
N SER A 447 -26.44 -21.17 -3.05
CA SER A 447 -26.89 -22.56 -2.99
C SER A 447 -26.58 -23.06 -1.57
N GLY A 448 -27.31 -22.54 -0.59
CA GLY A 448 -27.11 -22.79 0.83
C GLY A 448 -27.39 -21.63 1.80
N ALA A 449 -27.59 -20.37 1.37
CA ALA A 449 -27.93 -19.34 2.37
C ALA A 449 -29.37 -19.50 2.81
N ARG A 450 -29.53 -19.76 4.11
CA ARG A 450 -30.78 -19.51 4.83
C ARG A 450 -31.25 -18.10 4.47
N GLU A 451 -32.50 -17.98 4.01
CA GLU A 451 -33.14 -16.74 3.58
C GLU A 451 -32.68 -15.53 4.39
N ARG A 452 -32.29 -14.47 3.66
CA ARG A 452 -32.00 -13.16 4.25
C ARG A 452 -33.31 -12.68 4.90
N VAL A 453 -33.35 -12.67 6.23
CA VAL A 453 -34.48 -12.14 6.99
C VAL A 453 -34.50 -10.65 6.77
N THR A 454 -35.64 -10.12 6.37
CA THR A 454 -35.89 -8.68 6.21
C THR A 454 -36.62 -8.12 7.44
N PRO A 455 -36.62 -6.80 7.67
CA PRO A 455 -37.38 -6.22 8.78
C PRO A 455 -38.87 -6.56 8.76
N SER A 456 -39.45 -6.86 7.57
CA SER A 456 -40.84 -7.31 7.41
C SER A 456 -41.13 -8.72 7.95
N ASP A 457 -40.11 -9.56 8.15
CA ASP A 457 -40.25 -10.92 8.67
C ASP A 457 -40.29 -10.96 10.21
N LEU A 458 -39.89 -9.85 10.83
CA LEU A 458 -39.99 -9.61 12.26
C LEU A 458 -41.22 -8.75 12.56
N THR A 459 -41.92 -9.08 13.64
CA THR A 459 -42.96 -8.20 14.15
C THR A 459 -42.33 -6.91 14.69
N ALA A 460 -43.08 -5.81 14.70
CA ALA A 460 -42.62 -4.54 15.30
C ALA A 460 -42.06 -4.73 16.72
N ARG A 461 -42.67 -5.64 17.50
CA ARG A 461 -42.24 -5.97 18.86
C ARG A 461 -40.94 -6.77 18.91
N GLU A 462 -40.70 -7.64 17.94
CA GLU A 462 -39.43 -8.37 17.83
C GLU A 462 -38.29 -7.45 17.39
N LEU A 463 -38.56 -6.45 16.54
CA LEU A 463 -37.56 -5.43 16.16
C LEU A 463 -37.14 -4.55 17.36
N GLU A 464 -38.08 -4.15 18.20
CA GLU A 464 -37.78 -3.42 19.45
C GLU A 464 -36.89 -4.23 20.39
N VAL A 465 -37.20 -5.53 20.55
CA VAL A 465 -36.37 -6.45 21.35
C VAL A 465 -34.99 -6.67 20.71
N LEU A 466 -34.92 -6.76 19.38
CA LEU A 466 -33.66 -6.95 18.65
C LEU A 466 -32.73 -5.74 18.78
N ARG A 467 -33.24 -4.51 18.76
CA ARG A 467 -32.45 -3.29 19.04
C ARG A 467 -31.81 -3.33 20.42
N LEU A 468 -32.60 -3.68 21.44
CA LEU A 468 -32.11 -3.79 22.82
C LEU A 468 -31.12 -4.95 23.01
N LEU A 469 -31.21 -6.02 22.19
CA LEU A 469 -30.20 -7.07 22.14
C LEU A 469 -28.88 -6.58 21.53
N VAL A 470 -28.92 -5.74 20.49
CA VAL A 470 -27.73 -5.11 19.90
C VAL A 470 -27.05 -4.17 20.89
N GLU A 471 -27.82 -3.49 21.75
CA GLU A 471 -27.30 -2.70 22.88
C GLU A 471 -26.70 -3.54 24.02
N GLY A 472 -26.76 -4.88 23.94
CA GLY A 472 -26.21 -5.79 24.96
C GLY A 472 -27.10 -6.02 26.17
N ARG A 473 -28.39 -5.68 26.13
CA ARG A 473 -29.29 -5.81 27.30
C ARG A 473 -29.73 -7.25 27.59
N SER A 474 -29.90 -7.55 28.87
CA SER A 474 -30.39 -8.82 29.40
C SER A 474 -31.93 -8.91 29.38
N ASN A 475 -32.50 -10.12 29.52
CA ASN A 475 -33.96 -10.31 29.50
C ASN A 475 -34.72 -9.49 30.58
N PRO A 476 -34.20 -9.34 31.82
CA PRO A 476 -34.80 -8.44 32.80
C PRO A 476 -34.80 -6.96 32.36
N GLU A 477 -33.68 -6.47 31.81
CA GLU A 477 -33.53 -5.08 31.35
C GLU A 477 -34.41 -4.78 30.13
N ILE A 478 -34.53 -5.75 29.21
CA ILE A 478 -35.47 -5.68 28.07
C ILE A 478 -36.91 -5.66 28.59
N GLY A 479 -37.22 -6.47 29.60
CA GLY A 479 -38.54 -6.50 30.24
C GLY A 479 -38.90 -5.15 30.86
N GLU A 480 -37.96 -4.53 31.57
CA GLU A 480 -38.12 -3.20 32.15
C GLU A 480 -38.29 -2.12 31.06
N ALA A 481 -37.41 -2.08 30.06
CA ALA A 481 -37.44 -1.09 28.98
C ALA A 481 -38.72 -1.13 28.14
N LEU A 482 -39.31 -2.33 27.96
CA LEU A 482 -40.50 -2.53 27.15
C LEU A 482 -41.80 -2.72 27.96
N PHE A 483 -41.76 -2.59 29.29
CA PHE A 483 -42.89 -2.81 30.21
C PHE A 483 -43.54 -4.21 30.05
N ILE A 484 -42.73 -5.27 29.97
CA ILE A 484 -43.17 -6.67 29.88
C ILE A 484 -42.44 -7.55 30.89
N SER A 485 -42.97 -8.75 31.18
CA SER A 485 -42.29 -9.67 32.09
C SER A 485 -40.96 -10.20 31.50
N PRO A 486 -39.93 -10.49 32.32
CA PRO A 486 -38.66 -11.09 31.84
C PRO A 486 -38.86 -12.40 31.07
N ARG A 487 -39.90 -13.17 31.42
CA ARG A 487 -40.29 -14.40 30.73
C ARG A 487 -40.85 -14.12 29.33
N THR A 488 -41.59 -13.03 29.17
CA THR A 488 -42.10 -12.58 27.86
C THR A 488 -40.96 -12.10 26.97
N ALA A 489 -39.99 -11.36 27.51
CA ALA A 489 -38.77 -10.97 26.79
C ALA A 489 -37.99 -12.22 26.31
N GLN A 490 -37.82 -13.23 27.16
CA GLN A 490 -37.19 -14.50 26.79
C GLN A 490 -37.88 -15.21 25.62
N THR A 491 -39.22 -15.22 25.60
CA THR A 491 -39.99 -15.79 24.48
C THR A 491 -39.73 -15.04 23.17
N HIS A 492 -39.71 -13.70 23.20
CA HIS A 492 -39.38 -12.90 22.01
C HIS A 492 -37.95 -13.16 21.52
N VAL A 493 -36.97 -13.22 22.43
CA VAL A 493 -35.59 -13.56 22.07
C VAL A 493 -35.54 -14.94 21.41
N THR A 494 -36.24 -15.94 21.95
CA THR A 494 -36.28 -17.30 21.37
C THR A 494 -36.87 -17.30 19.95
N HIS A 495 -37.94 -16.55 19.72
CA HIS A 495 -38.54 -16.43 18.39
C HIS A 495 -37.64 -15.69 17.39
N ILE A 496 -36.95 -14.63 17.85
CA ILE A 496 -35.96 -13.90 17.06
C ILE A 496 -34.82 -14.83 16.64
N LEU A 497 -34.26 -15.62 17.57
CA LEU A 497 -33.20 -16.59 17.27
C LEU A 497 -33.65 -17.60 16.20
N ALA A 498 -34.87 -18.14 16.35
CA ALA A 498 -35.44 -19.09 15.41
C ALA A 498 -35.66 -18.46 14.01
N LYS A 499 -36.20 -17.24 13.94
CA LYS A 499 -36.44 -16.53 12.68
C LYS A 499 -35.14 -16.12 11.98
N LEU A 500 -34.15 -15.65 12.75
CA LEU A 500 -32.81 -15.33 12.25
C LEU A 500 -31.98 -16.58 11.97
N GLY A 501 -32.45 -17.78 12.31
CA GLY A 501 -31.73 -19.04 12.08
C GLY A 501 -30.38 -19.13 12.81
N VAL A 502 -30.28 -18.51 13.98
CA VAL A 502 -29.08 -18.40 14.83
C VAL A 502 -29.31 -19.09 16.18
N THR A 503 -28.24 -19.45 16.88
CA THR A 503 -28.33 -20.24 18.12
C THR A 503 -28.04 -19.44 19.39
N SER A 504 -27.46 -18.24 19.25
CA SER A 504 -27.09 -17.40 20.38
C SER A 504 -27.55 -15.95 20.20
N ARG A 505 -27.72 -15.25 21.32
CA ARG A 505 -28.07 -13.82 21.35
C ARG A 505 -27.01 -12.93 20.72
N THR A 506 -25.73 -13.26 20.90
CA THR A 506 -24.61 -12.53 20.32
C THR A 506 -24.61 -12.66 18.79
N GLU A 507 -24.92 -13.87 18.29
CA GLU A 507 -25.08 -14.14 16.86
C GLU A 507 -26.29 -13.39 16.26
N ALA A 508 -27.41 -13.31 16.99
CA ALA A 508 -28.55 -12.47 16.59
C ALA A 508 -28.19 -10.98 16.51
N ALA A 509 -27.45 -10.44 17.48
CA ALA A 509 -27.01 -9.04 17.47
C ALA A 509 -26.07 -8.76 16.29
N ALA A 510 -25.06 -9.61 16.08
CA ALA A 510 -24.13 -9.49 14.95
C ALA A 510 -24.83 -9.60 13.60
N ARG A 511 -25.82 -10.50 13.48
CA ARG A 511 -26.62 -10.66 12.26
C ARG A 511 -27.56 -9.48 12.02
N ALA A 512 -28.15 -8.91 13.06
CA ALA A 512 -29.02 -7.75 12.94
C ALA A 512 -28.29 -6.52 12.37
N VAL A 513 -27.03 -6.30 12.77
CA VAL A 513 -26.18 -5.23 12.22
C VAL A 513 -25.74 -5.56 10.79
N ARG A 514 -25.32 -6.81 10.53
CA ARG A 514 -24.87 -7.28 9.20
C ARG A 514 -25.95 -7.18 8.14
N ASP A 515 -27.18 -7.55 8.49
CA ASP A 515 -28.33 -7.61 7.57
C ASP A 515 -29.16 -6.30 7.57
N GLY A 516 -28.75 -5.27 8.32
CA GLY A 516 -29.42 -3.96 8.35
C GLY A 516 -30.83 -3.99 8.95
N LEU A 517 -31.06 -4.88 9.92
CA LEU A 517 -32.39 -5.08 10.52
C LEU A 517 -32.76 -4.01 11.55
N VAL A 518 -31.77 -3.34 12.15
CA VAL A 518 -31.95 -2.43 13.28
C VAL A 518 -31.07 -1.21 13.23
#